data_AF-A0A2W6ZU97-F1
#
_entry.id   AF-A0A2W6ZU97-F1
#
_cell.length_a   1.000
_cell.length_b   1.000
_cell.length_c   1.000
_cell.angle_alpha   90.00
_cell.angle_beta   90.00
_cell.angle_gamma   90.00
#
_symmetry.space_group_name_H-M   'P 1'
#
loop_
_entity.id
_entity.type
_entity.pdbx_description
1 polymer ?
#
loop_
_entity_poly.entity_id
_entity_poly.type
_entity_poly.pdbx_seq_one_letter_code
_entity_poly.pdbx_strand_id
1 'polypeptide(L)'
;MPFPVVLITGCSSGIGKALCQTFYRRGYRVVATARQLEAMDDLKACTIMTLPLNVTNSAGIRQVIKAVLAQEGRIDLLVNNAGFGQFIEWLLVVSLPGDRSTPPPATKPLYPIPHRLGPVTPVRPPIEPASL
;
A
#
# COMPACT_ATOMS: atom_id res chain seq x y z
N MET A 1 27.77 -5.49 14.34
CA MET A 1 26.73 -4.55 13.89
C MET A 1 25.38 -5.12 14.30
N PRO A 2 24.44 -4.36 14.87
CA PRO A 2 23.09 -4.85 15.14
C PRO A 2 22.39 -5.24 13.83
N PHE A 3 21.51 -6.23 13.87
CA PHE A 3 20.74 -6.67 12.70
C PHE A 3 19.85 -5.52 12.19
N PRO A 4 19.82 -5.26 10.87
CA PRO A 4 18.99 -4.21 10.30
C PRO A 4 17.50 -4.50 10.50
N VAL A 5 16.72 -3.45 10.76
CA VAL A 5 15.29 -3.50 11.04
C VAL A 5 14.50 -3.07 9.81
N VAL A 6 13.63 -3.96 9.32
CA VAL A 6 12.75 -3.68 8.17
C VAL A 6 11.28 -3.65 8.60
N LEU A 7 10.60 -2.55 8.30
CA LEU A 7 9.16 -2.39 8.46
C LEU A 7 8.47 -2.59 7.11
N ILE A 8 7.55 -3.55 7.02
CA ILE A 8 6.84 -3.91 5.79
C ILE A 8 5.34 -3.71 5.99
N THR A 9 4.68 -3.06 5.03
CA THR A 9 3.21 -2.90 5.04
C THR A 9 2.51 -3.89 4.12
N GLY A 10 1.30 -4.32 4.50
CA GLY A 10 0.49 -5.24 3.68
C GLY A 10 1.02 -6.68 3.66
N CYS A 11 1.30 -7.26 4.83
CA CYS A 11 1.99 -8.54 4.97
C CYS A 11 1.07 -9.77 5.12
N SER A 12 -0.25 -9.59 5.03
CA SER A 12 -1.21 -10.70 5.19
C SER A 12 -1.19 -11.71 4.04
N SER A 13 -0.67 -11.34 2.87
CA SER A 13 -0.60 -12.21 1.69
C SER A 13 0.43 -11.71 0.66
N GLY A 14 0.59 -12.48 -0.42
CA GLY A 14 1.31 -12.05 -1.63
C GLY A 14 2.76 -11.64 -1.37
N ILE A 15 3.18 -10.56 -2.07
CA ILE A 15 4.56 -10.07 -2.07
C ILE A 15 5.00 -9.63 -0.66
N GLY A 16 4.16 -8.91 0.07
CA GLY A 16 4.49 -8.45 1.43
C GLY A 16 4.87 -9.60 2.37
N LYS A 17 4.07 -10.68 2.34
CA LYS A 17 4.32 -11.89 3.12
C LYS A 17 5.62 -12.59 2.72
N ALA A 18 5.86 -12.75 1.41
CA ALA A 18 7.08 -13.34 0.89
C ALA A 18 8.34 -12.53 1.24
N LEU A 19 8.22 -11.20 1.27
CA LEU A 19 9.30 -10.31 1.71
C LEU A 19 9.61 -10.50 3.19
N CYS A 20 8.60 -10.60 4.07
CA CYS A 20 8.82 -10.89 5.48
C CYS A 20 9.65 -12.16 5.69
N GLN A 21 9.24 -13.25 5.05
CA GLN A 21 9.96 -14.53 5.13
C GLN A 21 11.39 -14.43 4.58
N THR A 22 11.58 -13.68 3.49
CA THR A 22 12.89 -13.53 2.85
C THR A 22 13.85 -12.68 3.67
N PHE A 23 13.40 -11.56 4.21
CA PHE A 23 14.22 -10.72 5.09
C PHE A 23 14.56 -11.43 6.40
N TYR A 24 13.59 -12.15 6.98
CA TYR A 24 13.83 -12.97 8.17
C TYR A 24 14.92 -14.02 7.93
N ARG A 25 14.85 -14.78 6.82
CA ARG A 25 15.90 -15.74 6.43
C ARG A 25 17.27 -15.10 6.19
N ARG A 26 17.32 -13.81 5.88
CA ARG A 26 18.56 -13.05 5.68
C ARG A 26 19.08 -12.40 6.97
N GLY A 27 18.46 -12.68 8.12
CA GLY A 27 18.90 -12.18 9.43
C GLY A 27 18.45 -10.75 9.75
N TYR A 28 17.44 -10.23 9.07
CA TYR A 28 16.85 -8.94 9.42
C TYR A 28 15.87 -9.10 10.57
N ARG A 29 15.74 -8.05 11.40
CA ARG A 29 14.60 -7.93 12.32
C ARG A 29 13.41 -7.41 11.50
N VAL A 30 12.40 -8.26 11.33
CA VAL A 30 11.24 -7.94 10.50
C VAL A 30 10.09 -7.48 11.38
N VAL A 31 9.52 -6.34 11.01
CA VAL A 31 8.22 -5.87 11.50
C VAL A 31 7.21 -5.96 10.36
N ALA A 32 6.29 -6.89 10.47
CA ALA A 32 5.22 -7.12 9.50
C ALA A 32 3.95 -6.39 9.93
N THR A 33 3.29 -5.69 9.01
CA THR A 33 2.02 -5.02 9.30
C THR A 33 0.91 -5.39 8.33
N ALA A 34 -0.31 -5.54 8.84
CA ALA A 34 -1.53 -5.74 8.06
C ALA A 34 -2.75 -5.24 8.85
N ARG A 35 -3.92 -5.15 8.21
CA ARG A 35 -5.16 -4.72 8.87
C ARG A 35 -5.69 -5.74 9.88
N GLN A 36 -5.53 -7.02 9.56
CA GLN A 36 -5.99 -8.16 10.36
C GLN A 36 -4.77 -9.02 10.69
N LEU A 37 -4.57 -9.35 11.96
CA LEU A 37 -3.38 -10.04 12.45
C LEU A 37 -3.47 -11.55 12.30
N GLU A 38 -4.68 -12.09 12.22
CA GLU A 38 -5.01 -13.50 12.08
C GLU A 38 -4.47 -14.04 10.74
N ALA A 39 -4.45 -13.20 9.71
CA ALA A 39 -3.88 -13.54 8.40
C ALA A 39 -2.34 -13.65 8.38
N MET A 40 -1.67 -13.45 9.52
CA MET A 40 -0.21 -13.45 9.67
C MET A 40 0.29 -14.47 10.72
N ASP A 41 -0.53 -15.45 11.11
CA ASP A 41 -0.15 -16.41 12.16
C ASP A 41 1.11 -17.24 11.83
N ASP A 42 1.36 -17.52 10.55
CA ASP A 42 2.59 -18.18 10.10
C ASP A 42 3.83 -17.28 10.26
N LEU A 43 3.68 -15.95 10.13
CA LEU A 43 4.78 -15.02 10.41
C LEU A 43 5.06 -14.95 11.92
N LYS A 44 4.02 -14.95 12.76
CA LYS A 44 4.17 -15.01 14.22
C LYS A 44 4.89 -16.28 14.66
N ALA A 45 4.62 -17.41 14.01
CA ALA A 45 5.30 -18.68 14.28
C ALA A 45 6.82 -18.59 14.01
N CYS A 46 7.26 -17.71 13.10
CA CYS A 46 8.68 -17.39 12.88
C CYS A 46 9.23 -16.33 13.85
N THR A 47 8.53 -15.99 14.93
CA THR A 47 8.95 -14.93 15.88
C THR A 47 9.10 -13.55 15.21
N ILE A 48 8.40 -13.33 14.08
CA ILE A 48 8.35 -12.01 13.42
C ILE A 48 7.38 -11.12 14.20
N MET A 49 7.78 -9.88 14.45
CA MET A 49 6.91 -8.89 15.09
C MET A 49 5.77 -8.52 14.15
N THR A 50 4.53 -8.71 14.58
CA THR A 50 3.33 -8.35 13.80
C THR A 50 2.57 -7.20 14.46
N LEU A 51 2.26 -6.14 13.70
CA LEU A 51 1.46 -5.00 14.19
C LEU A 51 0.26 -4.71 13.28
N PRO A 52 -0.89 -4.32 13.86
CA PRO A 52 -2.05 -3.93 13.07
C PRO A 52 -1.80 -2.55 12.43
N LEU A 53 -2.05 -2.42 11.13
CA LEU A 53 -1.94 -1.16 10.42
C LEU A 53 -2.95 -1.04 9.29
N ASN A 54 -3.74 0.04 9.35
CA ASN A 54 -4.39 0.62 8.18
C ASN A 54 -3.57 1.84 7.72
N VAL A 55 -2.97 1.75 6.54
CA VAL A 55 -2.09 2.80 5.98
C VAL A 55 -2.82 4.10 5.63
N THR A 56 -4.16 4.11 5.61
CA THR A 56 -4.94 5.35 5.44
C THR A 56 -5.17 6.09 6.75
N ASN A 57 -4.82 5.49 7.90
CA ASN A 57 -4.98 6.10 9.22
C ASN A 57 -3.63 6.63 9.75
N SER A 58 -3.44 7.95 9.65
CA SER A 58 -2.21 8.62 10.10
C SER A 58 -1.92 8.44 11.60
N ALA A 59 -2.94 8.31 12.45
CA ALA A 59 -2.73 8.05 13.88
C ALA A 59 -2.21 6.62 14.11
N GLY A 60 -2.76 5.65 13.38
CA GLY A 60 -2.28 4.26 13.41
C GLY A 60 -0.83 4.13 12.92
N ILE A 61 -0.47 4.85 11.85
CA ILE A 61 0.92 4.90 11.35
C ILE A 61 1.86 5.39 12.46
N ARG A 62 1.53 6.50 13.14
CA ARG A 62 2.36 7.03 14.23
C ARG A 62 2.49 6.05 15.40
N GLN A 63 1.43 5.34 15.74
CA GLN A 63 1.45 4.32 16.80
C GLN A 63 2.37 3.14 16.44
N VAL A 64 2.31 2.65 15.19
CA VAL A 64 3.20 1.60 14.71
C VAL A 64 4.65 2.05 14.75
N ILE A 65 4.98 3.24 14.22
CA ILE A 65 6.34 3.77 14.24
C ILE A 65 6.85 3.86 15.68
N LYS A 66 6.04 4.40 16.60
CA LYS A 66 6.40 4.49 18.02
C LYS A 66 6.67 3.11 18.63
N ALA A 67 5.82 2.12 18.34
CA ALA A 67 5.98 0.76 18.84
C ALA A 67 7.28 0.12 18.33
N VAL A 68 7.58 0.29 17.03
CA VAL A 68 8.82 -0.23 16.43
C VAL A 68 10.03 0.45 17.06
N LEU A 69 10.04 1.77 17.16
CA LEU A 69 11.16 2.49 17.79
C LEU A 69 11.34 2.14 19.27
N ALA A 70 10.25 1.88 20.00
CA ALA A 70 10.34 1.46 21.39
C ALA A 70 10.96 0.06 21.56
N GLN A 71 10.69 -0.87 20.64
CA GLN A 71 11.14 -2.26 20.73
C GLN A 71 12.49 -2.51 20.03
N GLU A 72 12.72 -1.82 18.92
CA GLU A 72 13.84 -2.04 18.01
C GLU A 72 14.88 -0.93 18.06
N GLY A 73 14.50 0.26 18.54
CA GLY A 73 15.35 1.46 18.61
C GLY A 73 15.57 2.16 17.27
N ARG A 74 15.20 1.54 16.14
CA ARG A 74 15.48 2.03 14.78
C ARG A 74 14.53 1.43 13.74
N ILE A 75 14.51 2.05 12.56
CA ILE A 75 13.95 1.50 11.32
C ILE A 75 14.96 1.80 10.21
N ASP A 76 15.51 0.76 9.59
CA ASP A 76 16.54 0.89 8.55
C ASP A 76 15.95 0.87 7.15
N LEU A 77 14.87 0.11 6.99
CA LEU A 77 14.19 -0.05 5.73
C LEU A 77 12.68 0.01 5.93
N LEU A 78 12.01 0.79 5.10
CA LEU A 78 10.56 0.84 4.99
C LEU A 78 10.14 0.31 3.62
N VAL A 79 9.27 -0.69 3.62
CA VAL A 79 8.65 -1.22 2.40
C VAL A 79 7.17 -0.85 2.38
N ASN A 80 6.83 0.16 1.58
CA ASN A 80 5.46 0.61 1.33
C ASN A 80 4.76 -0.33 0.34
N ASN A 81 4.42 -1.54 0.79
CA ASN A 81 3.82 -2.59 -0.06
C ASN A 81 2.28 -2.65 0.04
N ALA A 82 1.65 -2.12 1.10
CA ALA A 82 0.20 -2.14 1.21
C ALA A 82 -0.47 -1.38 0.05
N GLY A 83 -1.36 -2.08 -0.67
CA GLY A 83 -2.17 -1.54 -1.75
C GLY A 83 -3.36 -2.45 -2.04
N PHE A 84 -4.39 -1.92 -2.70
CA PHE A 84 -5.52 -2.71 -3.17
C PHE A 84 -5.84 -2.31 -4.62
N GLY A 85 -6.10 -3.31 -5.47
CA GLY A 85 -6.53 -3.06 -6.85
C GLY A 85 -7.97 -2.57 -6.86
N GLN A 86 -8.23 -1.47 -7.57
CA GLN A 86 -9.59 -1.12 -8.00
C GLN A 86 -9.76 -1.68 -9.40
N PHE A 87 -10.37 -2.86 -9.50
CA PHE A 87 -10.75 -3.43 -10.79
C PHE A 87 -12.08 -2.81 -11.20
N ILE A 88 -12.08 -2.07 -12.30
CA ILE A 88 -13.31 -1.67 -12.99
C ILE A 88 -13.64 -2.73 -14.03
N GLU A 89 -14.83 -3.30 -13.93
CA GLU A 89 -15.36 -4.24 -14.91
C GLU A 89 -15.80 -3.45 -16.15
N TRP A 90 -14.90 -3.31 -17.13
CA TRP A 90 -15.28 -2.84 -18.46
C TRP A 90 -15.95 -3.98 -19.21
N LEU A 91 -17.23 -4.22 -18.96
CA LEU A 91 -18.06 -4.87 -19.95
C LEU A 91 -18.46 -3.81 -20.99
N LEU A 92 -17.70 -3.74 -22.08
CA LEU A 92 -18.06 -2.89 -23.21
C LEU A 92 -19.23 -3.55 -23.93
N VAL A 93 -20.46 -3.22 -23.54
CA VAL A 93 -21.66 -3.61 -24.28
C VAL A 93 -21.69 -2.76 -25.54
N VAL A 94 -21.18 -3.31 -26.65
CA VAL A 94 -21.36 -2.74 -27.98
C VAL A 94 -22.73 -3.18 -28.50
N SER A 95 -23.70 -2.27 -28.56
CA SER A 95 -24.88 -2.50 -29.39
C SER A 95 -24.44 -2.47 -30.85
N LEU A 96 -24.65 -3.57 -31.58
CA LEU A 96 -24.46 -3.59 -33.03
C LEU A 96 -25.55 -2.72 -33.70
N PRO A 97 -25.23 -1.98 -34.77
CA PRO A 97 -26.23 -1.18 -35.46
C PRO A 97 -27.38 -2.07 -35.98
N GLY A 98 -28.58 -1.87 -35.45
CA GLY A 98 -29.81 -2.56 -35.89
C GLY A 98 -30.61 -3.23 -34.77
N ASP A 99 -30.05 -3.43 -33.58
CA ASP A 99 -30.78 -4.02 -32.46
C ASP A 99 -31.63 -2.96 -31.74
N ARG A 100 -32.96 -3.05 -31.88
CA ARG A 100 -33.95 -2.20 -31.17
C ARG A 100 -34.53 -2.88 -29.92
N SER A 101 -34.08 -4.09 -29.59
CA SER A 101 -34.65 -4.87 -28.48
C SER A 101 -34.09 -4.46 -27.11
N THR A 102 -32.91 -3.84 -27.08
CA THR A 102 -32.31 -3.34 -25.84
C THR A 102 -32.53 -1.83 -25.70
N PRO A 103 -33.26 -1.34 -24.69
CA PRO A 103 -33.28 0.09 -24.38
C PRO A 103 -31.87 0.55 -24.02
N PRO A 104 -31.43 1.75 -24.43
CA PRO A 104 -30.11 2.25 -24.06
C PRO A 104 -29.99 2.30 -22.54
N PRO A 105 -28.86 1.86 -21.96
CA PRO A 105 -28.67 1.95 -20.52
C PRO A 105 -28.82 3.40 -20.10
N ALA A 106 -29.57 3.65 -19.03
CA ALA A 106 -29.65 4.97 -18.43
C ALA A 106 -28.25 5.36 -17.92
N THR A 107 -27.48 6.05 -18.74
CA THR A 107 -26.18 6.60 -18.37
C THR A 107 -26.43 7.76 -17.42
N LYS A 108 -26.67 7.46 -16.15
CA LYS A 108 -26.51 8.43 -15.08
C LYS A 108 -25.00 8.61 -14.91
N PRO A 109 -24.42 9.80 -15.19
CA PRO A 109 -22.98 9.99 -15.03
C PRO A 109 -22.65 9.81 -13.55
N LEU A 110 -21.92 8.73 -13.22
CA LEU A 110 -21.53 8.44 -11.84
C LEU A 110 -20.27 9.19 -11.40
N TYR A 111 -19.73 10.06 -12.26
CA TYR A 111 -18.62 10.95 -11.94
C TYR A 111 -18.70 12.22 -12.80
N PRO A 112 -18.51 13.43 -12.25
CA PRO A 112 -18.22 14.58 -13.09
C PRO A 112 -16.86 14.31 -13.74
N ILE A 113 -16.83 14.19 -15.06
CA ILE A 113 -15.59 14.25 -15.83
C ILE A 113 -15.01 15.64 -15.53
N PRO A 114 -13.83 15.78 -14.88
CA PRO A 114 -13.19 17.07 -14.86
C PRO A 114 -12.87 17.40 -16.31
N HIS A 115 -13.57 18.37 -16.86
CA HIS A 115 -13.28 18.91 -18.17
C HIS A 115 -11.80 19.32 -18.17
N ARG A 116 -11.00 18.63 -19.00
CA ARG A 116 -9.62 18.99 -19.33
C ARG A 116 -8.64 18.90 -18.15
N LEU A 117 -7.90 17.78 -18.09
CA LEU A 117 -6.56 17.83 -17.50
C LEU A 117 -5.73 18.79 -18.36
N GLY A 118 -5.50 20.00 -17.85
CA GLY A 118 -4.48 20.89 -18.40
C GLY A 118 -3.10 20.24 -18.31
N PRO A 119 -2.09 20.74 -19.05
CA PRO A 119 -0.74 20.20 -18.98
C PRO A 119 -0.25 20.19 -17.54
N VAL A 120 0.19 19.02 -17.07
CA VAL A 120 0.81 18.84 -15.75
C VAL A 120 2.20 19.45 -15.82
N THR A 121 2.39 20.65 -15.26
CA THR A 121 3.72 21.20 -15.04
C THR A 121 4.39 20.45 -13.89
N PRO A 122 5.63 19.94 -14.05
CA PRO A 122 6.38 19.37 -12.94
C PRO A 122 6.62 20.46 -11.89
N VAL A 123 6.12 20.25 -10.67
CA VAL A 123 6.50 21.08 -9.53
C VAL A 123 7.91 20.64 -9.12
N ARG A 124 8.92 21.44 -9.48
CA ARG A 124 10.27 21.26 -8.97
C ARG A 124 10.31 21.78 -7.52
N PRO A 125 10.80 21.01 -6.53
CA PRO A 125 11.01 21.56 -5.19
C PRO A 125 12.01 22.72 -5.26
N PRO A 126 11.89 23.73 -4.39
CA PRO A 126 12.84 24.84 -4.34
C PRO A 126 14.24 24.30 -4.05
N ILE A 127 15.19 24.73 -4.88
CA ILE A 127 16.61 24.48 -4.64
C ILE A 127 17.04 25.53 -3.61
N GLU A 128 17.28 25.11 -2.36
CA GLU A 128 17.95 25.99 -1.40
C GLU A 128 19.38 26.26 -1.90
N PRO A 129 19.84 27.52 -1.91
CA PRO A 129 21.22 27.82 -2.26
C PRO A 129 22.13 27.18 -1.22
N ALA A 130 23.09 26.37 -1.69
CA ALA A 130 24.17 25.88 -0.85
C ALA A 130 24.90 27.07 -0.23
N SER A 131 24.83 27.19 1.10
CA SER A 131 25.64 28.11 1.86
C SER A 131 27.11 27.75 1.68
N LEU A 132 27.88 28.68 1.13
CA LEU A 132 29.34 28.70 1.18
C LEU A 132 29.82 29.04 2.59
#